data_AF-A0A6M5YKD1-F1
#
_entry.id   AF-A0A6M5YKD1-F1
#
_cell.length_a   1.000
_cell.length_b   1.000
_cell.length_c   1.000
_cell.angle_alpha   90.00
_cell.angle_beta   90.00
_cell.angle_gamma   90.00
#
_symmetry.space_group_name_H-M   'P 1'
#
loop_
_entity.id
_entity.type
_entity.pdbx_description
1 polymer ?
#
loop_
_entity_poly.entity_id
_entity_poly.type
_entity_poly.pdbx_seq_one_letter_code
_entity_poly.pdbx_strand_id
1 'polypeptide(L)'
;MRPATDHLYHPDGYHHDLTEAVRRIAPAFRRVVIDRDRGDTWVRGGYDELGRLNAPRVIRESHLSMLGRTAHIIVADEAGCAEFYLVGGEDIEVEYASDAHRAECRGVVRVLAEVLGYERMDKVEPPAFGRPQG
;
A
#
# COMPACT_ATOMS: atom_id res chain seq x y z
N MET A 1 -11.24 -11.04 -11.84
CA MET A 1 -9.80 -11.35 -11.71
C MET A 1 -9.28 -10.44 -10.60
N ARG A 2 -8.64 -10.96 -9.55
CA ARG A 2 -8.02 -10.06 -8.56
C ARG A 2 -6.77 -9.43 -9.21
N PRO A 3 -6.50 -8.14 -8.99
CA PRO A 3 -5.24 -7.55 -9.43
C PRO A 3 -4.07 -8.32 -8.81
N ALA A 4 -2.93 -8.34 -9.50
CA ALA A 4 -1.71 -8.83 -8.87
C ALA A 4 -1.30 -7.81 -7.82
N THR A 5 -0.88 -8.26 -6.63
CA THR A 5 -0.53 -7.37 -5.51
C THR A 5 0.76 -7.84 -4.85
N ASP A 6 1.62 -6.89 -4.50
CA ASP A 6 2.70 -7.11 -3.54
C ASP A 6 2.34 -6.43 -2.22
N HIS A 7 2.60 -7.13 -1.11
CA HIS A 7 2.48 -6.59 0.23
C HIS A 7 3.88 -6.37 0.80
N LEU A 8 4.17 -5.14 1.22
CA LEU A 8 5.42 -4.77 1.89
C LEU A 8 5.14 -4.50 3.36
N TYR A 9 5.87 -5.18 4.24
CA TYR A 9 5.74 -5.05 5.69
C TYR A 9 7.10 -4.75 6.33
N HIS A 10 7.10 -4.07 7.47
CA HIS A 10 8.32 -3.94 8.25
C HIS A 10 8.49 -5.18 9.16
N PRO A 11 9.63 -5.88 9.14
CA PRO A 11 9.80 -7.14 9.88
C PRO A 11 9.65 -6.97 11.40
N ASP A 12 10.01 -5.80 11.93
CA ASP A 12 9.85 -5.48 13.35
C ASP A 12 8.45 -4.98 13.75
N GLY A 13 7.49 -4.94 12.82
CA GLY A 13 6.15 -4.37 13.06
C GLY A 13 6.13 -2.85 13.28
N TYR A 14 7.24 -2.17 12.98
CA TYR A 14 7.36 -0.71 13.03
C TYR A 14 6.95 -0.11 11.68
N HIS A 15 5.98 0.80 11.67
CA HIS A 15 5.56 1.48 10.45
C HIS A 15 6.00 2.93 10.45
N HIS A 16 6.53 3.38 9.31
CA HIS A 16 6.86 4.81 9.13
C HIS A 16 5.58 5.63 9.09
N ASP A 17 5.61 6.82 9.71
CA ASP A 17 4.61 7.82 9.39
C ASP A 17 4.77 8.31 7.94
N LEU A 18 3.73 8.98 7.41
CA LEU A 18 3.73 9.44 6.03
C LEU A 18 4.91 10.38 5.72
N THR A 19 5.32 11.23 6.66
CA THR A 19 6.40 12.19 6.45
C THR A 19 7.76 11.48 6.40
N GLU A 20 8.00 10.55 7.31
CA GLU A 20 9.25 9.78 7.34
C GLU A 20 9.39 8.88 6.10
N ALA A 21 8.32 8.18 5.72
CA ALA A 21 8.31 7.37 4.50
C ALA A 21 8.61 8.22 3.26
N VAL A 22 7.97 9.39 3.13
CA VAL A 22 8.24 10.33 2.03
C VAL A 22 9.69 10.81 2.03
N ARG A 23 10.27 11.13 3.19
CA ARG A 23 11.67 11.57 3.29
C ARG A 23 12.67 10.53 2.80
N ARG A 24 12.35 9.24 2.98
CA ARG A 24 13.17 8.11 2.51
C ARG A 24 12.97 7.83 1.03
N ILE A 25 11.72 7.88 0.55
CA ILE A 25 11.36 7.62 -0.84
C ILE A 25 11.88 8.73 -1.77
N ALA A 26 11.69 10.00 -1.41
CA ALA A 26 11.99 11.14 -2.27
C ALA A 26 13.41 11.15 -2.87
N PRO A 27 14.50 10.90 -2.11
CA PRO A 27 15.86 10.87 -2.66
C PRO A 27 16.23 9.56 -3.37
N ALA A 28 15.46 8.48 -3.18
CA ALA A 28 15.79 7.15 -3.67
C ALA A 28 15.42 6.90 -5.13
N PHE A 29 14.52 7.70 -5.69
CA PHE A 29 14.00 7.52 -7.05
C PHE A 29 14.26 8.76 -7.89
N ARG A 30 14.51 8.54 -9.18
CA ARG A 30 14.70 9.62 -10.16
C ARG A 30 13.48 10.51 -10.28
N ARG A 31 12.28 9.95 -10.14
CA ARG A 31 11.02 10.68 -10.16
C ARG A 31 10.10 10.18 -9.06
N VAL A 32 9.57 11.12 -8.29
CA VAL A 32 8.57 10.87 -7.26
C VAL A 32 7.44 11.89 -7.41
N VAL A 33 6.20 11.42 -7.43
CA VAL A 33 4.99 12.23 -7.33
C VAL A 33 4.32 11.89 -6.02
N ILE A 34 3.95 12.91 -5.26
CA ILE A 34 3.27 12.79 -3.98
C ILE A 34 1.99 13.61 -4.07
N ASP A 35 0.84 12.93 -4.09
CA ASP A 35 -0.46 13.55 -4.24
C ASP A 35 -1.33 13.24 -3.01
N ARG A 36 -1.36 14.20 -2.09
CA ARG A 36 -2.14 14.10 -0.85
C ARG A 36 -3.63 14.28 -1.08
N ASP A 37 -4.02 15.17 -1.99
CA ASP A 37 -5.43 15.43 -2.28
C ASP A 37 -6.10 14.20 -2.92
N ARG A 38 -5.37 13.50 -3.78
CA ARG A 38 -5.82 12.20 -4.31
C ARG A 38 -5.87 11.13 -3.22
N GLY A 39 -4.92 11.13 -2.28
CA GLY A 39 -4.97 10.26 -1.09
C GLY A 39 -6.23 10.47 -0.26
N ASP A 40 -6.55 11.71 0.10
CA ASP A 40 -7.77 12.06 0.83
C ASP A 40 -9.04 11.73 0.04
N THR A 41 -9.02 11.93 -1.28
CA THR A 41 -10.13 11.56 -2.16
C THR A 41 -10.38 10.06 -2.16
N TRP A 42 -9.32 9.24 -2.16
CA TRP A 42 -9.42 7.79 -2.03
C TRP A 42 -10.04 7.37 -0.69
N VAL A 43 -9.61 7.96 0.43
CA VAL A 43 -10.19 7.68 1.75
C VAL A 43 -11.68 8.04 1.81
N ARG A 44 -12.08 9.19 1.24
CA ARG A 44 -13.51 9.56 1.17
C ARG A 44 -14.31 8.57 0.31
N GLY A 45 -13.76 8.17 -0.84
CA GLY A 45 -14.39 7.15 -1.70
C GLY A 45 -14.57 5.81 -1.00
N GLY A 46 -13.56 5.36 -0.24
CA GLY A 46 -13.65 4.13 0.56
C GLY A 46 -14.68 4.24 1.70
N TYR A 47 -14.79 5.39 2.36
CA TYR A 47 -15.85 5.64 3.34
C TYR A 47 -17.26 5.55 2.73
N ASP A 48 -17.47 6.18 1.57
CA ASP A 48 -18.75 6.14 0.86
C ASP A 48 -19.12 4.71 0.46
N GLU A 49 -18.15 3.94 -0.03
CA GLU A 49 -18.35 2.54 -0.40
C GLU A 49 -18.68 1.66 0.81
N LEU A 50 -17.97 1.82 1.92
CA LEU A 50 -18.31 1.16 3.19
C LEU A 50 -19.72 1.53 3.66
N GLY A 51 -20.16 2.77 3.41
CA GLY A 51 -21.54 3.21 3.62
C GLY A 51 -22.55 2.43 2.79
N ARG A 52 -22.29 2.26 1.48
CA ARG A 52 -23.15 1.48 0.58
C ARG A 52 -23.23 0.01 0.96
N LEU A 53 -22.15 -0.55 1.49
CA LEU A 53 -22.08 -1.93 1.98
C LEU A 53 -22.68 -2.11 3.38
N ASN A 54 -23.27 -1.07 3.98
CA ASN A 54 -23.81 -1.07 5.34
C ASN A 54 -22.78 -1.51 6.40
N ALA A 55 -21.50 -1.17 6.19
CA ALA A 55 -20.45 -1.50 7.13
C ALA A 55 -20.71 -0.85 8.51
N PRO A 56 -20.34 -1.53 9.61
CA PRO A 56 -20.49 -0.98 10.95
C PRO A 56 -19.86 0.41 11.07
N ARG A 57 -20.46 1.28 11.88
CA ARG A 57 -19.97 2.65 12.09
C ARG A 57 -18.50 2.68 12.49
N VAL A 58 -18.07 1.78 13.38
CA VAL A 58 -16.68 1.69 13.83
C VAL A 58 -15.69 1.43 12.68
N ILE A 59 -16.06 0.60 11.69
CA ILE A 59 -15.22 0.33 10.51
C ILE A 59 -15.11 1.58 9.64
N ARG A 60 -16.23 2.28 9.44
CA ARG A 60 -16.28 3.52 8.66
C ARG A 60 -15.47 4.64 9.33
N GLU A 61 -15.58 4.79 10.64
CA GLU A 61 -14.80 5.78 11.42
C GLU A 61 -13.31 5.44 11.44
N SER A 62 -12.97 4.15 11.57
CA SER A 62 -11.59 3.68 11.42
C SER A 62 -11.02 4.07 10.06
N HIS A 63 -11.78 3.91 8.98
CA HIS A 63 -11.33 4.29 7.63
C HIS A 63 -11.12 5.81 7.51
N LEU A 64 -12.03 6.64 8.04
CA LEU A 64 -11.86 8.09 8.04
C LEU A 64 -10.64 8.58 8.83
N SER A 65 -10.15 7.80 9.80
CA SER A 65 -8.95 8.16 10.56
C SER A 65 -7.66 8.22 9.71
N MET A 66 -7.72 7.72 8.47
CA MET A 66 -6.64 7.83 7.48
C MET A 66 -6.59 9.18 6.77
N LEU A 67 -7.63 10.03 6.88
CA LEU A 67 -7.62 11.37 6.29
C LEU A 67 -6.42 12.21 6.78
N GLY A 68 -5.74 12.87 5.85
CA GLY A 68 -4.51 13.62 6.13
C GLY A 68 -3.29 12.75 6.44
N ARG A 69 -3.44 11.42 6.49
CA ARG A 69 -2.36 10.44 6.69
C ARG A 69 -2.11 9.57 5.46
N THR A 70 -2.87 9.78 4.38
CA THR A 70 -2.76 9.03 3.14
C THR A 70 -2.25 9.91 2.00
N ALA A 71 -1.36 9.38 1.17
CA ALA A 71 -0.98 10.01 -0.09
C ALA A 71 -0.96 8.96 -1.21
N HIS A 72 -1.35 9.38 -2.41
CA HIS A 72 -1.08 8.62 -3.62
C HIS A 72 0.37 8.90 -4.05
N ILE A 73 1.17 7.85 -4.17
CA ILE A 73 2.59 7.93 -4.50
C ILE A 73 2.83 7.28 -5.85
N ILE A 74 3.59 7.95 -6.72
CA ILE A 74 4.13 7.36 -7.94
C ILE A 74 5.65 7.49 -7.87
N VAL A 75 6.36 6.37 -7.99
CA VAL A 75 7.82 6.31 -8.05
C VAL A 75 8.26 5.76 -9.40
N ALA A 76 9.31 6.34 -9.98
CA ALA A 76 9.87 5.85 -11.22
C ALA A 76 11.40 6.02 -11.30
N ASP A 77 12.01 5.04 -11.96
CA ASP A 77 13.44 4.80 -12.11
C ASP A 77 13.70 4.13 -13.48
N GLU A 78 14.97 3.87 -13.82
CA GLU A 78 15.36 3.02 -14.95
C GLU A 78 14.77 1.58 -14.85
N ALA A 79 14.51 1.12 -13.63
CA ALA A 79 13.96 -0.17 -13.27
C ALA A 79 12.41 -0.23 -13.29
N GLY A 80 11.74 0.83 -13.76
CA GLY A 80 10.29 0.85 -13.97
C GLY A 80 9.55 1.95 -13.20
N CYS A 81 8.24 1.80 -13.12
CA CYS A 81 7.33 2.74 -12.45
C CYS A 81 6.35 1.95 -11.57
N ALA A 82 6.05 2.44 -10.38
CA ALA A 82 5.00 1.87 -9.52
C ALA A 82 4.16 2.99 -8.90
N GLU A 83 2.87 2.70 -8.71
CA GLU A 83 1.94 3.59 -8.01
C GLU A 83 1.24 2.84 -6.88
N PHE A 84 1.02 3.52 -5.76
CA PHE A 84 0.39 2.95 -4.57
C PHE A 84 -0.17 4.05 -3.66
N TYR A 85 -1.09 3.68 -2.77
CA TYR A 85 -1.50 4.54 -1.66
C TYR A 85 -0.64 4.22 -0.45
N LEU A 86 0.02 5.24 0.09
CA LEU A 86 0.79 5.16 1.31
C LEU A 86 -0.06 5.68 2.46
N VAL A 87 -0.42 4.82 3.40
CA VAL A 87 -1.09 5.16 4.66
C VAL A 87 -0.03 5.18 5.75
N GLY A 88 0.18 6.34 6.38
CA GLY A 88 1.20 6.47 7.43
C GLY A 88 0.87 5.57 8.63
N GLY A 89 1.80 4.73 9.03
CA GLY A 89 1.62 3.79 10.14
C GLY A 89 1.08 2.40 9.73
N GLU A 90 1.05 2.07 8.44
CA GLU A 90 0.57 0.77 7.94
C GLU A 90 1.56 0.10 6.97
N ASP A 91 1.24 -1.13 6.58
CA ASP A 91 1.86 -1.86 5.48
C ASP A 91 1.52 -1.22 4.12
N ILE A 92 2.34 -1.51 3.12
CA ILE A 92 2.15 -0.97 1.77
C ILE A 92 1.64 -2.07 0.85
N GLU A 93 0.52 -1.81 0.20
CA GLU A 93 0.00 -2.63 -0.89
C GLU A 93 0.27 -1.96 -2.23
N VAL A 94 0.97 -2.67 -3.12
CA VAL A 94 1.21 -2.23 -4.49
C VAL A 94 0.38 -3.09 -5.43
N GLU A 95 -0.64 -2.49 -6.04
CA GLU A 95 -1.54 -3.16 -6.98
C GLU A 95 -1.05 -2.99 -8.43
N TYR A 96 -1.17 -4.06 -9.22
CA TYR A 96 -0.77 -4.09 -10.61
C TYR A 96 -1.91 -4.53 -11.52
N ALA A 97 -2.00 -3.91 -12.71
CA ALA A 97 -2.97 -4.27 -13.73
C ALA A 97 -2.85 -5.72 -14.24
N SER A 98 -1.64 -6.31 -14.19
CA SER A 98 -1.37 -7.69 -14.60
C SER A 98 -0.09 -8.23 -13.96
N ASP A 99 0.14 -9.55 -14.04
CA ASP A 99 1.41 -10.16 -13.62
C ASP A 99 2.61 -9.68 -14.46
N ALA A 100 2.39 -9.33 -15.73
CA ALA A 100 3.42 -8.73 -16.58
C ALA A 100 3.83 -7.34 -16.05
N HIS A 101 2.85 -6.50 -15.72
CA HIS A 101 3.10 -5.21 -15.08
C HIS A 101 3.83 -5.37 -13.74
N ARG A 102 3.41 -6.35 -12.91
CA ARG A 102 4.12 -6.68 -11.67
C ARG A 102 5.58 -7.07 -11.90
N ALA A 103 5.87 -7.82 -12.97
CA ALA A 103 7.24 -8.19 -13.32
C ALA A 103 8.08 -6.97 -13.74
N GLU A 104 7.49 -6.04 -14.50
CA GLU A 104 8.11 -4.77 -14.89
C GLU A 104 8.41 -3.88 -13.68
N CYS A 105 7.51 -3.82 -12.69
CA CYS A 105 7.67 -3.02 -11.47
C CYS A 105 8.62 -3.64 -10.43
N ARG A 106 9.07 -4.89 -10.62
CA ARG A 106 9.80 -5.63 -9.57
C ARG A 106 11.04 -4.89 -9.08
N GLY A 107 11.77 -4.23 -9.98
CA GLY A 107 12.98 -3.49 -9.62
C GLY A 107 12.67 -2.28 -8.73
N VAL A 108 11.70 -1.45 -9.12
CA VAL A 108 11.30 -0.26 -8.35
C VAL A 108 10.71 -0.63 -6.98
N VAL A 109 9.94 -1.72 -6.90
CA VAL A 109 9.33 -2.21 -5.64
C VAL A 109 10.39 -2.77 -4.70
N ARG A 110 11.44 -3.40 -5.22
CA ARG A 110 12.58 -3.84 -4.40
C ARG A 110 13.32 -2.65 -3.77
N VAL A 111 13.59 -1.60 -4.55
CA VAL A 111 14.22 -0.38 -4.03
C VAL A 111 13.32 0.27 -2.98
N LEU A 112 12.00 0.31 -3.22
CA LEU A 112 11.03 0.84 -2.26
C LEU A 112 11.09 0.10 -0.91
N ALA A 113 11.11 -1.24 -0.96
CA ALA A 113 11.24 -2.07 0.23
C ALA A 113 12.55 -1.79 0.97
N GLU A 114 13.68 -1.74 0.25
CA GLU A 114 15.00 -1.50 0.81
C GLU A 114 15.10 -0.15 1.55
N VAL A 115 14.63 0.94 0.93
CA VAL A 115 14.76 2.29 1.52
C VAL A 115 13.86 2.51 2.73
N LEU A 116 12.76 1.77 2.80
CA LEU A 116 11.87 1.77 3.95
C LEU A 116 12.28 0.74 5.00
N GLY A 117 13.19 -0.19 4.71
CA GLY A 117 13.50 -1.32 5.58
C GLY A 117 12.37 -2.34 5.67
N TYR A 118 11.56 -2.44 4.62
CA TYR A 118 10.42 -3.36 4.52
C TYR A 118 10.85 -4.62 3.77
N GLU A 119 10.11 -5.70 4.00
CA GLU A 119 10.21 -6.97 3.30
C GLU A 119 8.97 -7.20 2.44
N ARG A 120 9.14 -7.92 1.33
CA ARG A 120 8.01 -8.33 0.50
C ARG A 120 7.48 -9.67 0.97
N MET A 121 6.19 -9.77 1.20
CA MET A 121 5.54 -11.01 1.61
C MET A 121 5.41 -11.97 0.42
N ASP A 122 6.16 -13.08 0.45
CA ASP A 122 6.06 -14.13 -0.55
C ASP A 122 4.86 -15.05 -0.23
N LYS A 123 3.67 -14.64 -0.71
CA LYS A 123 2.35 -15.31 -0.54
C LYS A 123 1.82 -15.35 0.90
N VAL A 124 0.66 -14.74 1.10
CA VAL A 124 -0.25 -15.10 2.20
C VAL A 124 -0.82 -16.47 1.84
N GLU A 125 -0.36 -17.56 2.47
CA GLU A 125 -1.28 -18.69 2.61
C GLU A 125 -2.46 -18.17 3.43
N PRO A 126 -3.71 -18.24 2.93
CA PRO A 126 -4.85 -17.85 3.73
C PRO A 126 -4.80 -18.65 5.04
N PRO A 127 -5.09 -18.05 6.20
CA PRO A 127 -5.14 -18.79 7.45
C PRO A 127 -6.05 -20.00 7.23
N ALA A 128 -5.54 -21.19 7.56
CA ALA A 128 -6.29 -22.42 7.49
C ALA A 128 -7.45 -22.34 8.48
N PHE A 129 -8.57 -21.72 8.07
CA PHE A 129 -9.80 -21.76 8.82
C PHE A 129 -10.28 -23.22 8.84
N GLY A 130 -10.10 -23.85 10.00
CA GLY A 130 -10.81 -25.04 10.47
C GLY A 130 -11.04 -26.12 9.43
N ARG A 131 -10.09 -27.04 9.28
CA ARG A 131 -10.51 -28.42 9.01
C ARG A 131 -11.19 -28.91 10.29
N PRO A 132 -12.47 -29.32 10.27
CA PRO A 132 -13.02 -30.05 11.41
C PRO A 132 -12.16 -31.30 11.57
N GLN A 133 -11.63 -31.50 12.78
CA GLN A 133 -11.08 -32.81 13.13
C GLN A 133 -12.26 -33.77 13.17
N GLY A 134 -12.36 -34.60 12.14
CA GLY A 134 -13.17 -35.82 12.15
C GLY A 134 -12.42 -36.95 12.81
#